data_AF-A0A2E9WSA7-F1
#
_entry.id   AF-A0A2E9WSA7-F1
#
_cell.length_a   1.000
_cell.length_b   1.000
_cell.length_c   1.000
_cell.angle_alpha   90.00
_cell.angle_beta   90.00
_cell.angle_gamma   90.00
#
_symmetry.space_group_name_H-M   'P 1'
#
loop_
_entity.id
_entity.type
_entity.pdbx_description
1 polymer ?
#
loop_
_entity_poly.entity_id
_entity_poly.type
_entity_poly.pdbx_seq_one_letter_code
_entity_poly.pdbx_strand_id
1 'polypeptide(L)'
;MAAMSKNLFAILMALCFVTSGCIGNEEVDIFYGEDISPSMPAEDFALTDEEGNEFNFYDYEGDVVVVAFLFTRCPDVCPVVSANLAYVSQLLGDLYRTEVQILTVTVDPWTDNSSVLDNYSNARGLDWPHLTGELEVIEPVWRNFEVGLATYDSDLDGDGVADGFDTCANTTAGETVDNEGCSDSQKEPSQVQTMHHPLSYWVDHTTGTIIVDREMNQRVWWADNDWNAELVLEDIKLLLEE
;
A
#
# COMPACT_ATOMS: atom_id res chain seq x y z
N MET A 1 -4.18 39.94 -57.04
CA MET A 1 -4.39 39.92 -55.58
C MET A 1 -5.85 40.22 -55.33
N ALA A 2 -6.69 39.19 -55.14
CA ALA A 2 -8.13 39.39 -54.95
C ALA A 2 -8.40 39.79 -53.50
N ALA A 3 -9.06 40.93 -53.29
CA ALA A 3 -9.43 41.42 -51.96
C ALA A 3 -10.51 40.49 -51.36
N MET A 4 -10.16 39.81 -50.27
CA MET A 4 -11.08 38.94 -49.54
C MET A 4 -12.14 39.82 -48.86
N SER A 5 -13.42 39.45 -49.02
CA SER A 5 -14.56 40.19 -48.44
C SER A 5 -14.46 40.20 -46.91
N LYS A 6 -14.70 41.37 -46.28
CA LYS A 6 -14.66 41.52 -44.81
C LYS A 6 -15.57 40.51 -44.08
N ASN A 7 -16.68 40.13 -44.71
CA ASN A 7 -17.61 39.13 -44.16
C ASN A 7 -17.02 37.72 -44.23
N LEU A 8 -16.26 37.41 -45.29
CA LEU A 8 -15.59 36.12 -45.42
C LEU A 8 -14.45 35.97 -44.41
N PHE A 9 -13.75 37.07 -44.11
CA PHE A 9 -12.72 37.11 -43.06
C PHE A 9 -13.31 36.92 -41.65
N ALA A 10 -14.45 37.55 -41.37
CA ALA A 10 -15.15 37.39 -40.09
C ALA A 10 -15.66 35.95 -39.86
N ILE A 11 -16.17 35.30 -40.91
CA ILE A 11 -16.62 33.89 -40.84
C ILE A 11 -15.42 32.96 -40.60
N LEU A 12 -14.29 33.19 -41.28
CA LEU A 12 -13.07 32.38 -41.09
C LEU A 12 -12.54 32.52 -39.65
N MET A 13 -12.54 33.73 -39.11
CA MET A 13 -12.06 34.00 -37.75
C MET A 13 -12.96 33.36 -36.69
N ALA A 14 -14.28 33.41 -36.88
CA ALA A 14 -15.23 32.73 -36.00
C ALA A 14 -15.07 31.20 -36.05
N LEU A 15 -14.79 30.62 -37.22
CA LEU A 15 -14.57 29.18 -37.37
C LEU A 15 -13.30 28.72 -36.63
N CYS A 16 -12.22 29.53 -36.62
CA CYS A 16 -11.00 29.23 -35.86
C CYS A 16 -11.20 29.25 -34.34
N PHE A 17 -12.14 30.06 -33.82
CA PHE A 17 -12.47 30.08 -32.40
C PHE A 17 -13.30 28.85 -31.97
N VAL A 18 -14.09 28.26 -32.87
CA VAL A 18 -14.87 27.05 -32.58
C VAL A 18 -14.00 25.78 -32.63
N THR A 19 -12.89 25.80 -33.37
CA THR A 19 -11.98 24.64 -33.50
C THR A 19 -10.83 24.60 -32.49
N SER A 20 -10.72 25.58 -31.58
CA SER A 20 -9.63 25.63 -30.60
C SER A 20 -9.82 24.69 -29.39
N GLY A 21 -10.81 23.79 -29.43
CA GLY A 21 -11.18 22.92 -28.30
C GLY A 21 -10.75 21.45 -28.40
N CYS A 22 -10.10 20.99 -29.48
CA CYS A 22 -9.81 19.56 -29.69
C CYS A 22 -8.37 19.29 -30.15
N ILE A 23 -7.37 19.84 -29.45
CA ILE A 23 -5.98 19.36 -29.53
C ILE A 23 -5.42 19.32 -28.10
N GLY A 24 -6.10 18.59 -27.23
CA GLY A 24 -5.46 18.01 -26.06
C GLY A 24 -4.87 16.68 -26.50
N ASN A 25 -3.57 16.51 -26.35
CA ASN A 25 -2.94 15.20 -26.41
C ASN A 25 -3.31 14.53 -25.08
N GLU A 26 -4.59 14.15 -24.91
CA GLU A 26 -4.98 13.30 -23.79
C GLU A 26 -4.22 11.99 -24.00
N GLU A 27 -3.25 11.74 -23.13
CA GLU A 27 -2.74 10.39 -22.96
C GLU A 27 -3.97 9.53 -22.68
N VAL A 28 -4.19 8.53 -23.54
CA VAL A 28 -5.32 7.62 -23.39
C VAL A 28 -5.02 6.84 -22.13
N ASP A 29 -5.68 7.21 -21.04
CA ASP A 29 -5.65 6.43 -19.80
C ASP A 29 -6.28 5.07 -20.12
N ILE A 30 -5.41 4.06 -20.24
CA ILE A 30 -5.79 2.71 -20.62
C ILE A 30 -6.34 1.94 -19.43
N PHE A 31 -6.00 2.37 -18.22
CA PHE A 31 -6.41 1.74 -16.97
C PHE A 31 -7.57 2.50 -16.33
N TYR A 32 -8.31 1.80 -15.47
CA TYR A 32 -9.31 2.42 -14.62
C TYR A 32 -8.69 2.98 -13.33
N GLY A 33 -7.62 2.34 -12.84
CA GLY A 33 -6.74 2.92 -11.83
C GLY A 33 -5.79 3.97 -12.42
N GLU A 34 -4.98 4.58 -11.57
CA GLU A 34 -3.98 5.56 -12.00
C GLU A 34 -2.83 4.83 -12.71
N ASP A 35 -2.63 5.14 -13.99
CA ASP A 35 -1.49 4.64 -14.76
C ASP A 35 -0.16 5.20 -14.23
N ILE A 36 0.76 4.31 -13.88
CA ILE A 36 2.12 4.66 -13.45
C ILE A 36 2.95 4.83 -14.72
N SER A 37 3.02 6.07 -15.22
CA SER A 37 3.68 6.42 -16.46
C SER A 37 4.80 7.46 -16.28
N PRO A 38 6.07 7.14 -16.58
CA PRO A 38 6.56 5.83 -17.04
C PRO A 38 6.45 4.76 -15.94
N SER A 39 6.35 3.49 -16.36
CA SER A 39 6.32 2.38 -15.41
C SER A 39 7.58 2.35 -14.54
N MET A 40 7.40 1.92 -13.29
CA MET A 40 8.48 1.87 -12.30
C MET A 40 8.87 0.42 -12.00
N PRO A 41 10.15 0.05 -11.97
CA PRO A 41 10.54 -1.30 -11.57
C PRO A 41 10.08 -1.63 -10.15
N ALA A 42 9.41 -2.77 -9.98
CA ALA A 42 9.20 -3.39 -8.68
C ALA A 42 10.50 -4.15 -8.33
N GLU A 43 11.25 -3.62 -7.36
CA GLU A 43 12.53 -4.22 -6.96
C GLU A 43 12.30 -5.56 -6.27
N ASP A 44 13.25 -6.49 -6.43
CA ASP A 44 13.20 -7.78 -5.76
C ASP A 44 13.33 -7.60 -4.23
N PHE A 45 12.55 -8.40 -3.49
CA PHE A 45 12.58 -8.44 -2.04
C PHE A 45 12.30 -9.84 -1.50
N ALA A 46 12.82 -10.09 -0.30
CA ALA A 46 12.51 -11.27 0.48
C ALA A 46 11.92 -10.86 1.83
N LEU A 47 10.75 -11.41 2.17
CA LEU A 47 10.04 -11.16 3.42
C LEU A 47 9.66 -12.50 4.06
N THR A 48 8.92 -12.45 5.17
CA THR A 48 8.38 -13.62 5.87
C THR A 48 6.87 -13.64 5.76
N ASP A 49 6.29 -14.79 5.42
CA ASP A 49 4.84 -14.96 5.35
C ASP A 49 4.21 -15.22 6.75
N GLU A 50 2.89 -15.40 6.78
CA GLU A 50 2.13 -15.68 8.00
C GLU A 50 2.42 -17.05 8.61
N GLU A 51 2.91 -18.00 7.82
CA GLU A 51 3.33 -19.32 8.26
C GLU A 51 4.76 -19.31 8.83
N GLY A 52 5.49 -18.21 8.67
CA GLY A 52 6.88 -18.05 9.08
C GLY A 52 7.89 -18.55 8.04
N ASN A 53 7.47 -18.80 6.81
CA ASN A 53 8.34 -19.18 5.70
C ASN A 53 8.91 -17.93 5.00
N GLU A 54 10.06 -18.12 4.35
CA GLU A 54 10.64 -17.10 3.48
C GLU A 54 9.80 -16.97 2.21
N PHE A 55 9.43 -15.73 1.88
CA PHE A 55 8.75 -15.36 0.65
C PHE A 55 9.72 -14.58 -0.24
N ASN A 56 9.89 -15.00 -1.49
CA ASN A 56 10.71 -14.30 -2.47
C ASN A 56 9.81 -13.72 -3.57
N PHE A 57 9.85 -12.40 -3.77
CA PHE A 57 8.99 -11.72 -4.74
C PHE A 57 9.32 -12.08 -6.19
N TYR A 58 10.59 -12.29 -6.51
CA TYR A 58 11.05 -12.63 -7.86
C TYR A 58 10.61 -14.03 -8.33
N ASP A 59 10.17 -14.91 -7.43
CA ASP A 59 9.60 -16.22 -7.79
C ASP A 59 8.31 -16.09 -8.63
N TYR A 60 7.70 -14.89 -8.67
CA TYR A 60 6.49 -14.57 -9.42
C TYR A 60 6.74 -13.77 -10.70
N GLU A 61 8.00 -13.65 -11.15
CA GLU A 61 8.31 -13.11 -12.48
C GLU A 61 7.55 -13.89 -13.56
N GLY A 62 6.87 -13.16 -14.45
CA GLY A 62 6.00 -13.74 -15.48
C GLY A 62 4.52 -13.83 -15.11
N ASP A 63 4.15 -13.56 -13.86
CA ASP A 63 2.76 -13.40 -13.40
C ASP A 63 2.41 -11.91 -13.23
N VAL A 64 1.11 -11.59 -13.23
CA VAL A 64 0.63 -10.28 -12.76
C VAL A 64 0.48 -10.34 -11.25
N VAL A 65 1.07 -9.40 -10.51
CA VAL A 65 1.06 -9.42 -9.03
C VAL A 65 0.32 -8.21 -8.47
N VAL A 66 -0.70 -8.46 -7.67
CA VAL A 66 -1.47 -7.44 -6.95
C VAL A 66 -0.91 -7.30 -5.53
N VAL A 67 -0.34 -6.14 -5.22
CA VAL A 67 0.36 -5.85 -3.96
C VAL A 67 -0.42 -4.79 -3.19
N ALA A 68 -0.98 -5.16 -2.03
CA ALA A 68 -1.66 -4.21 -1.14
C ALA A 68 -0.91 -4.03 0.18
N PHE A 69 -0.85 -2.80 0.69
CA PHE A 69 -0.21 -2.47 1.95
C PHE A 69 -1.25 -2.28 3.05
N LEU A 70 -1.23 -3.14 4.06
CA LEU A 70 -2.29 -3.24 5.08
C LEU A 70 -1.67 -3.40 6.47
N PHE A 71 -2.47 -3.35 7.53
CA PHE A 71 -2.02 -3.80 8.85
C PHE A 71 -3.20 -4.30 9.68
N THR A 72 -2.95 -5.20 10.64
CA THR A 72 -4.05 -5.96 11.28
C THR A 72 -4.93 -5.12 12.20
N ARG A 73 -4.41 -4.02 12.74
CA ARG A 73 -5.11 -3.10 13.64
C ARG A 73 -5.91 -2.01 12.92
N CYS A 74 -5.79 -1.91 11.60
CA CYS A 74 -6.48 -0.94 10.77
C CYS A 74 -8.01 -1.08 10.91
N PRO A 75 -8.71 -0.05 11.42
CA PRO A 75 -10.11 -0.20 11.82
C PRO A 75 -11.12 0.01 10.69
N ASP A 76 -10.70 0.57 9.54
CA ASP A 76 -11.61 1.09 8.52
C ASP A 76 -11.34 0.50 7.13
N VAL A 77 -10.34 1.00 6.41
CA VAL A 77 -10.17 0.72 4.98
C VAL A 77 -9.62 -0.70 4.69
N CYS A 78 -8.72 -1.19 5.53
CA CYS A 78 -8.03 -2.46 5.29
C CYS A 78 -8.97 -3.69 5.27
N PRO A 79 -9.97 -3.81 6.17
CA PRO A 79 -11.02 -4.83 6.04
C PRO A 79 -11.79 -4.79 4.72
N VAL A 80 -12.03 -3.59 4.16
CA VAL A 80 -12.74 -3.41 2.89
C VAL A 80 -11.86 -3.85 1.72
N VAL A 81 -10.61 -3.39 1.66
CA VAL A 81 -9.63 -3.80 0.64
C VAL A 81 -9.44 -5.32 0.65
N SER A 82 -9.28 -5.93 1.83
CA SER A 82 -9.14 -7.38 1.96
C SER A 82 -10.36 -8.15 1.44
N ALA A 83 -11.58 -7.67 1.72
CA ALA A 83 -12.80 -8.28 1.20
C ALA A 83 -12.92 -8.12 -0.33
N ASN A 84 -12.49 -6.97 -0.86
CA ASN A 84 -12.49 -6.74 -2.30
C ASN A 84 -11.46 -7.63 -3.02
N LEU A 85 -10.25 -7.78 -2.48
CA LEU A 85 -9.24 -8.71 -3.02
C LEU A 85 -9.73 -10.16 -2.97
N ALA A 86 -10.42 -10.56 -1.91
CA ALA A 86 -11.03 -11.89 -1.80
C ALA A 86 -12.14 -12.11 -2.84
N TYR A 87 -12.82 -11.05 -3.26
CA TYR A 87 -13.81 -11.13 -4.32
C TYR A 87 -13.14 -11.15 -5.71
N VAL A 88 -12.07 -10.36 -5.92
CA VAL A 88 -11.25 -10.41 -7.14
C VAL A 88 -10.65 -11.81 -7.33
N SER A 89 -10.09 -12.42 -6.29
CA SER A 89 -9.54 -13.79 -6.38
C SER A 89 -10.59 -14.82 -6.81
N GLN A 90 -11.84 -14.69 -6.33
CA GLN A 90 -12.96 -15.52 -6.78
C GLN A 90 -13.33 -15.29 -8.25
N LEU A 91 -13.32 -14.04 -8.71
CA LEU A 91 -13.64 -13.69 -10.11
C LEU A 91 -12.55 -14.11 -11.09
N LEU A 92 -11.28 -14.09 -10.66
CA LEU A 92 -10.14 -14.58 -11.44
C LEU A 92 -10.24 -16.08 -11.73
N GLY A 93 -10.87 -16.85 -10.84
CA GLY A 93 -11.09 -18.29 -11.03
C GLY A 93 -9.77 -19.03 -11.24
N ASP A 94 -9.62 -19.73 -12.36
CA ASP A 94 -8.44 -20.54 -12.67
C ASP A 94 -7.16 -19.71 -12.88
N LEU A 95 -7.28 -18.39 -13.15
CA LEU A 95 -6.13 -17.47 -13.30
C LEU A 95 -5.46 -17.16 -11.96
N TYR A 96 -6.22 -17.23 -10.86
CA TYR A 96 -5.69 -16.97 -9.53
C TYR A 96 -4.71 -18.07 -9.13
N ARG A 97 -3.52 -17.66 -8.68
CA ARG A 97 -2.34 -18.49 -8.39
C ARG A 97 -1.70 -19.22 -9.58
N THR A 98 -2.11 -18.93 -10.81
CA THR A 98 -1.51 -19.52 -12.02
C THR A 98 -0.88 -18.48 -12.93
N GLU A 99 -1.56 -17.35 -13.10
CA GLU A 99 -1.08 -16.20 -13.89
C GLU A 99 -1.23 -14.88 -13.12
N VAL A 100 -2.05 -14.89 -12.06
CA VAL A 100 -2.27 -13.73 -11.19
C VAL A 100 -2.04 -14.10 -9.74
N GLN A 101 -1.20 -13.32 -9.07
CA GLN A 101 -0.89 -13.48 -7.66
C GLN A 101 -1.43 -12.28 -6.90
N ILE A 102 -1.83 -12.52 -5.65
CA ILE A 102 -2.20 -11.46 -4.71
C ILE A 102 -1.25 -11.64 -3.53
N LEU A 103 -0.77 -10.54 -2.96
CA LEU A 103 -0.05 -10.53 -1.70
C LEU A 103 -0.35 -9.25 -0.94
N THR A 104 -0.15 -9.29 0.37
CA THR A 104 -0.23 -8.09 1.20
C THR A 104 1.04 -7.91 2.02
N VAL A 105 1.48 -6.68 2.18
CA VAL A 105 2.68 -6.34 2.97
C VAL A 105 2.24 -5.49 4.15
N THR A 106 2.69 -5.83 5.36
CA THR A 106 2.35 -5.02 6.53
C THR A 106 3.05 -3.66 6.52
N VAL A 107 2.36 -2.63 7.01
CA VAL A 107 2.95 -1.32 7.36
C VAL A 107 3.19 -1.15 8.87
N ASP A 108 2.87 -2.18 9.65
CA ASP A 108 2.98 -2.21 11.12
C ASP A 108 3.75 -3.46 11.59
N PRO A 109 5.01 -3.67 11.15
CA PRO A 109 5.76 -4.90 11.45
C PRO A 109 6.05 -5.08 12.95
N TRP A 110 5.99 -4.02 13.74
CA TRP A 110 6.17 -4.06 15.20
C TRP A 110 5.02 -4.79 15.91
N THR A 111 3.82 -4.80 15.31
CA THR A 111 2.67 -5.56 15.80
C THR A 111 2.43 -6.82 14.97
N ASP A 112 2.54 -6.70 13.65
CA ASP A 112 2.14 -7.71 12.68
C ASP A 112 3.27 -8.72 12.42
N ASN A 113 3.57 -9.56 13.42
CA ASN A 113 4.38 -10.76 13.20
C ASN A 113 3.58 -11.87 12.50
N SER A 114 4.26 -12.93 12.04
CA SER A 114 3.64 -14.04 11.30
C SER A 114 2.41 -14.63 12.01
N SER A 115 2.46 -14.86 13.33
CA SER A 115 1.31 -15.41 14.07
C SER A 115 0.11 -14.45 14.13
N VAL A 116 0.36 -13.15 14.16
CA VAL A 116 -0.71 -12.13 14.14
C VAL A 116 -1.34 -12.06 12.75
N LEU A 117 -0.52 -12.11 11.69
CA LEU A 117 -0.97 -12.15 10.31
C LEU A 117 -1.75 -13.44 9.98
N ASP A 118 -1.32 -14.59 10.49
CA ASP A 118 -2.00 -15.89 10.31
C ASP A 118 -3.40 -15.85 10.94
N ASN A 119 -3.52 -15.27 12.13
CA ASN A 119 -4.83 -15.10 12.75
C ASN A 119 -5.71 -14.12 11.95
N TYR A 120 -5.12 -13.04 11.43
CA TYR A 120 -5.83 -12.07 10.62
C TYR A 120 -6.39 -12.68 9.32
N SER A 121 -5.58 -13.45 8.61
CA SER A 121 -5.94 -14.12 7.35
C SER A 121 -6.97 -15.22 7.58
N ASN A 122 -6.75 -16.10 8.55
CA ASN A 122 -7.67 -17.19 8.91
C ASN A 122 -9.04 -16.68 9.35
N ALA A 123 -9.10 -15.62 10.17
CA ALA A 123 -10.36 -15.05 10.62
C ALA A 123 -11.21 -14.49 9.48
N ARG A 124 -10.59 -14.17 8.34
CA ARG A 124 -11.22 -13.59 7.15
C ARG A 124 -11.33 -14.56 5.97
N GLY A 125 -10.70 -15.73 6.06
CA GLY A 125 -10.63 -16.71 4.97
C GLY A 125 -9.81 -16.20 3.78
N LEU A 126 -8.77 -15.41 4.04
CA LEU A 126 -7.83 -14.94 3.03
C LEU A 126 -6.72 -16.00 2.89
N ASP A 127 -6.35 -16.31 1.65
CA ASP A 127 -5.49 -17.45 1.36
C ASP A 127 -4.23 -17.07 0.57
N TRP A 128 -4.00 -15.78 0.35
CA TRP A 128 -2.74 -15.28 -0.19
C TRP A 128 -1.72 -14.95 0.91
N PRO A 129 -0.42 -14.86 0.57
CA PRO A 129 0.61 -14.50 1.52
C PRO A 129 0.39 -13.12 2.16
N HIS A 130 0.50 -13.09 3.48
CA HIS A 130 0.54 -11.87 4.29
C HIS A 130 1.95 -11.69 4.85
N LEU A 131 2.64 -10.65 4.38
CA LEU A 131 4.08 -10.51 4.52
C LEU A 131 4.45 -9.52 5.63
N THR A 132 5.48 -9.89 6.40
CA THR A 132 6.14 -9.07 7.41
C THR A 132 7.65 -9.27 7.36
N GLY A 133 8.40 -8.49 8.13
CA GLY A 133 9.83 -8.60 8.23
C GLY A 133 10.42 -7.59 9.20
N GLU A 134 11.72 -7.76 9.48
CA GLU A 134 12.48 -6.77 10.22
C GLU A 134 12.45 -5.41 9.52
N LEU A 135 12.45 -4.33 10.30
CA LEU A 135 12.31 -2.96 9.77
C LEU A 135 13.33 -2.64 8.67
N GLU A 136 14.58 -3.07 8.87
CA GLU A 136 15.69 -2.88 7.92
C GLU A 136 15.46 -3.57 6.56
N VAL A 137 14.61 -4.59 6.52
CA VAL A 137 14.30 -5.38 5.31
C VAL A 137 13.03 -4.87 4.63
N ILE A 138 12.00 -4.51 5.40
CA ILE A 138 10.70 -4.08 4.86
C ILE A 138 10.67 -2.60 4.46
N GLU A 139 11.49 -1.74 5.09
CA GLU A 139 11.55 -0.31 4.74
C GLU A 139 11.94 -0.05 3.27
N PRO A 140 12.96 -0.71 2.70
CA PRO A 140 13.26 -0.62 1.28
C PRO A 140 12.07 -0.99 0.37
N VAL A 141 11.25 -1.97 0.77
CA VAL A 141 10.04 -2.37 0.03
C VAL A 141 9.03 -1.23 0.01
N TRP A 142 8.70 -0.66 1.16
CA TRP A 142 7.80 0.50 1.23
C TRP A 142 8.30 1.65 0.36
N ARG A 143 9.61 1.92 0.38
CA ARG A 143 10.20 2.99 -0.44
C ARG A 143 10.12 2.71 -1.94
N ASN A 144 10.28 1.46 -2.37
CA ASN A 144 10.19 1.09 -3.79
C ASN A 144 8.76 1.25 -4.33
N PHE A 145 7.75 0.97 -3.49
CA PHE A 145 6.33 1.14 -3.81
C PHE A 145 5.76 2.51 -3.41
N GLU A 146 6.62 3.47 -3.04
CA GLU A 146 6.25 4.82 -2.60
C GLU A 146 5.20 4.87 -1.47
N VAL A 147 5.21 3.86 -0.60
CA VAL A 147 4.38 3.79 0.60
C VAL A 147 4.99 4.70 1.67
N GLY A 148 4.43 5.89 1.81
CA GLY A 148 4.80 6.86 2.83
C GLY A 148 4.21 6.45 4.17
N LEU A 149 5.06 6.35 5.20
CA LEU A 149 4.63 6.12 6.57
C LEU A 149 4.75 7.41 7.39
N ALA A 150 3.69 7.72 8.11
CA ALA A 150 3.71 8.69 9.20
C ALA A 150 3.30 7.96 10.48
N THR A 151 4.29 7.69 11.35
CA THR A 151 4.01 7.26 12.72
C THR A 151 3.73 8.50 13.55
N TYR A 152 2.58 8.51 14.24
CA TYR A 152 2.30 9.53 15.23
C TYR A 152 2.61 8.96 16.60
N ASP A 153 3.69 9.48 17.17
CA ASP A 153 4.18 9.12 18.48
C ASP A 153 3.45 9.96 19.55
N SER A 154 2.65 9.32 20.40
CA SER A 154 2.39 9.89 21.73
C SER A 154 3.56 9.51 22.61
N ASP A 155 4.13 10.46 23.34
CA ASP A 155 5.14 10.23 24.39
C ASP A 155 4.53 10.85 25.65
N LEU A 156 3.79 10.03 26.41
CA LEU A 156 2.97 10.51 27.53
C LEU A 156 3.82 10.93 28.73
N ASP A 157 4.98 10.34 28.94
CA ASP A 157 5.87 10.63 30.06
C ASP A 157 7.07 11.53 29.69
N GLY A 158 7.29 11.78 28.41
CA GLY A 158 8.24 12.75 27.89
C GLY A 158 9.69 12.29 27.98
N ASP A 159 9.93 10.98 27.99
CA ASP A 159 11.28 10.42 28.12
C ASP A 159 12.06 10.37 26.80
N GLY A 160 11.38 10.67 25.69
CA GLY A 160 11.95 10.73 24.34
C GLY A 160 11.78 9.44 23.54
N VAL A 161 11.05 8.45 24.04
CA VAL A 161 10.59 7.27 23.31
C VAL A 161 9.07 7.33 23.21
N ALA A 162 8.51 7.10 22.02
CA ALA A 162 7.07 7.09 21.86
C ALA A 162 6.44 5.94 22.64
N ASP A 163 5.29 6.14 23.26
CA ASP A 163 4.46 5.12 23.94
C ASP A 163 4.28 3.84 23.08
N GLY A 164 4.29 3.99 21.75
CA GLY A 164 4.20 2.87 20.82
C GLY A 164 5.42 1.97 20.74
N PHE A 165 6.58 2.54 21.05
CA PHE A 165 7.88 1.91 21.09
C PHE A 165 8.44 1.81 22.53
N ASP A 166 7.75 2.41 23.50
CA ASP A 166 8.10 2.44 24.92
C ASP A 166 7.49 1.23 25.65
N THR A 167 8.38 0.35 26.09
CA THR A 167 8.06 -0.83 26.89
C THR A 167 7.82 -0.48 28.36
N CYS A 168 8.31 0.68 28.81
CA CYS A 168 8.41 1.11 30.19
C CYS A 168 7.68 2.43 30.47
N ALA A 169 6.36 2.41 30.39
CA ALA A 169 5.54 3.59 30.68
C ALA A 169 5.77 4.21 32.08
N ASN A 170 5.74 5.55 32.13
CA ASN A 170 5.97 6.43 33.27
C ASN A 170 7.43 6.45 33.75
N THR A 171 8.36 6.56 32.81
CA THR A 171 9.77 6.83 33.10
C THR A 171 9.90 8.07 33.98
N THR A 172 10.78 7.97 34.99
CA THR A 172 11.00 9.09 35.90
C THR A 172 11.65 10.26 35.16
N ALA A 173 11.02 11.42 35.19
CA ALA A 173 11.50 12.61 34.50
C ALA A 173 12.97 12.93 34.83
N GLY A 174 13.80 12.96 33.79
CA GLY A 174 15.24 13.24 33.87
C GLY A 174 16.13 12.00 33.95
N GLU A 175 15.57 10.80 33.96
CA GLU A 175 16.32 9.56 33.72
C GLU A 175 16.60 9.39 32.21
N THR A 176 17.70 8.71 31.88
CA THR A 176 17.98 8.30 30.51
C THR A 176 17.37 6.93 30.26
N VAL A 177 16.70 6.79 29.13
CA VAL A 177 16.12 5.52 28.68
C VAL A 177 16.97 4.87 27.59
N ASP A 178 16.80 3.56 27.45
CA ASP A 178 17.33 2.84 26.29
C ASP A 178 16.36 2.92 25.09
N ASN A 179 16.66 2.16 24.03
CA ASN A 179 15.88 2.17 22.80
C ASN A 179 14.47 1.55 22.96
N GLU A 180 14.19 0.92 24.10
CA GLU A 180 12.88 0.36 24.44
C GLU A 180 12.11 1.26 25.41
N GLY A 181 12.58 2.49 25.67
CA GLY A 181 11.96 3.43 26.62
C GLY A 181 12.21 3.08 28.09
N CYS A 182 13.08 2.12 28.39
CA CYS A 182 13.32 1.66 29.75
C CYS A 182 14.51 2.33 30.42
N SER A 183 14.29 2.95 31.58
CA SER A 183 15.38 3.40 32.45
C SER A 183 15.95 2.28 33.31
N ASP A 184 17.15 2.47 33.85
CA ASP A 184 17.77 1.51 34.76
C ASP A 184 16.95 1.28 36.04
N SER A 185 16.07 2.21 36.42
CA SER A 185 15.21 2.08 37.60
C SER A 185 13.97 1.21 37.35
N GLN A 186 13.58 1.03 36.08
CA GLN A 186 12.42 0.24 35.65
C GLN A 186 12.78 -1.20 35.27
N LYS A 187 14.06 -1.54 35.11
CA LYS A 187 14.56 -2.87 34.70
C LYS A 187 14.45 -3.99 35.75
N GLU A 188 13.50 -3.92 36.67
CA GLU A 188 13.25 -4.93 37.71
C GLU A 188 11.90 -5.67 37.51
N PRO A 189 11.81 -6.96 37.87
CA PRO A 189 10.84 -7.88 37.28
C PRO A 189 9.50 -7.85 38.00
N SER A 190 8.64 -6.84 37.72
CA SER A 190 7.17 -6.97 37.73
C SER A 190 6.47 -5.61 37.87
N GLN A 191 6.31 -4.88 36.78
CA GLN A 191 5.26 -3.88 36.66
C GLN A 191 4.50 -4.15 35.37
N VAL A 192 3.58 -5.11 35.41
CA VAL A 192 2.53 -5.19 34.38
C VAL A 192 1.66 -3.94 34.55
N GLN A 193 1.79 -2.98 33.65
CA GLN A 193 0.86 -1.86 33.54
C GLN A 193 -0.32 -2.26 32.65
N THR A 194 -1.54 -2.10 33.16
CA THR A 194 -2.77 -2.18 32.37
C THR A 194 -2.94 -0.91 31.55
N MET A 195 -2.80 -1.00 30.22
CA MET A 195 -3.09 0.09 29.29
C MET A 195 -4.60 0.33 29.19
N HIS A 196 -5.07 1.56 29.47
CA HIS A 196 -6.49 1.94 29.41
C HIS A 196 -6.94 2.37 27.98
N HIS A 197 -6.03 2.46 27.02
CA HIS A 197 -6.37 2.62 25.60
C HIS A 197 -5.64 1.51 24.82
N PRO A 198 -6.32 0.79 23.90
CA PRO A 198 -5.75 -0.42 23.30
C PRO A 198 -4.61 -0.16 22.31
N LEU A 199 -4.33 1.09 21.94
CA LEU A 199 -3.33 1.45 20.94
C LEU A 199 -2.43 2.55 21.53
N SER A 200 -1.13 2.28 21.61
CA SER A 200 -0.09 3.20 22.08
C SER A 200 0.55 4.04 20.96
N TYR A 201 0.17 3.78 19.70
CA TYR A 201 0.54 4.57 18.53
C TYR A 201 -0.45 4.35 17.39
N TRP A 202 -0.45 5.28 16.44
CA TRP A 202 -1.21 5.18 15.20
C TRP A 202 -0.25 5.16 14.02
N VAL A 203 -0.43 4.19 13.13
CA VAL A 203 0.22 4.14 11.83
C VAL A 203 -0.72 4.79 10.83
N ASP A 204 -0.26 5.86 10.19
CA ASP A 204 -0.88 6.44 9.01
C ASP A 204 0.04 6.16 7.83
N HIS A 205 -0.53 5.77 6.70
CA HIS A 205 0.25 5.44 5.52
C HIS A 205 -0.46 5.87 4.25
N THR A 206 0.30 6.08 3.17
CA THR A 206 -0.32 6.17 1.85
C THR A 206 -0.95 4.82 1.54
N THR A 207 -2.28 4.84 1.45
CA THR A 207 -3.16 3.68 1.26
C THR A 207 -3.38 3.47 -0.22
N GLY A 208 -2.95 2.32 -0.74
CA GLY A 208 -3.23 1.92 -2.10
C GLY A 208 -2.72 0.51 -2.41
N THR A 209 -3.25 -0.05 -3.48
CA THR A 209 -2.77 -1.31 -4.05
C THR A 209 -2.14 -1.05 -5.40
N ILE A 210 -1.05 -1.73 -5.67
CA ILE A 210 -0.29 -1.62 -6.90
C ILE A 210 -0.46 -2.93 -7.67
N ILE A 211 -0.71 -2.83 -8.98
CA ILE A 211 -0.67 -3.96 -9.90
C ILE A 211 0.67 -3.92 -10.63
N VAL A 212 1.44 -4.99 -10.46
CA VAL A 212 2.75 -5.22 -11.07
C VAL A 212 2.56 -6.15 -12.27
N ASP A 213 3.14 -5.80 -13.40
CA ASP A 213 3.08 -6.61 -14.61
C ASP A 213 4.06 -7.79 -14.61
N ARG A 214 3.98 -8.59 -15.67
CA ARG A 214 4.77 -9.81 -15.88
C ARG A 214 6.27 -9.55 -16.03
N GLU A 215 6.66 -8.31 -16.30
CA GLU A 215 8.05 -7.86 -16.44
C GLU A 215 8.55 -7.19 -15.14
N MET A 216 7.81 -7.34 -14.04
CA MET A 216 8.14 -6.78 -12.72
C MET A 216 8.16 -5.25 -12.71
N ASN A 217 7.25 -4.60 -13.44
CA ASN A 217 7.04 -3.16 -13.34
C ASN A 217 5.72 -2.86 -12.66
N GLN A 218 5.72 -1.89 -11.77
CA GLN A 218 4.53 -1.23 -11.22
C GLN A 218 3.84 -0.47 -12.36
N ARG A 219 2.55 -0.76 -12.58
CA ARG A 219 1.79 -0.26 -13.73
C ARG A 219 0.54 0.51 -13.36
N VAL A 220 -0.18 0.04 -12.35
CA VAL A 220 -1.46 0.64 -11.98
C VAL A 220 -1.50 0.82 -10.48
N TRP A 221 -1.81 2.03 -10.04
CA TRP A 221 -2.08 2.34 -8.65
C TRP A 221 -3.58 2.54 -8.43
N TRP A 222 -4.10 1.93 -7.38
CA TRP A 222 -5.49 2.08 -6.96
C TRP A 222 -5.54 2.59 -5.53
N ALA A 223 -6.18 3.74 -5.33
CA ALA A 223 -6.48 4.27 -4.01
C ALA A 223 -7.46 3.35 -3.26
N ASP A 224 -7.22 3.11 -1.98
CA ASP A 224 -8.08 2.21 -1.19
C ASP A 224 -9.54 2.72 -1.05
N ASN A 225 -9.78 4.03 -1.18
CA ASN A 225 -11.11 4.64 -1.11
C ASN A 225 -11.90 4.61 -2.44
N ASP A 226 -11.20 4.43 -3.56
CA ASP A 226 -11.81 4.41 -4.91
C ASP A 226 -11.91 2.98 -5.46
N TRP A 227 -11.70 1.98 -4.61
CA TRP A 227 -11.61 0.58 -4.96
C TRP A 227 -12.93 0.01 -5.54
N ASN A 228 -12.91 -0.34 -6.82
CA ASN A 228 -13.98 -1.12 -7.46
C ASN A 228 -13.41 -2.45 -7.96
N ALA A 229 -13.83 -3.55 -7.34
CA ALA A 229 -13.28 -4.87 -7.61
C ALA A 229 -13.44 -5.31 -9.08
N GLU A 230 -14.56 -4.99 -9.73
CA GLU A 230 -14.76 -5.30 -11.15
C GLU A 230 -13.82 -4.50 -12.06
N LEU A 231 -13.55 -3.23 -11.77
CA LEU A 231 -12.65 -2.41 -12.58
C LEU A 231 -11.18 -2.78 -12.36
N VAL A 232 -10.79 -3.07 -11.12
CA VAL A 232 -9.47 -3.63 -10.81
C VAL A 232 -9.24 -4.93 -11.58
N LEU A 233 -10.25 -5.79 -11.64
CA LEU A 233 -10.18 -7.03 -12.41
C LEU A 233 -9.96 -6.76 -13.92
N GLU A 234 -10.57 -5.72 -14.49
CA GLU A 234 -10.35 -5.37 -15.90
C GLU A 234 -8.92 -4.86 -16.13
N ASP A 235 -8.34 -4.09 -15.22
CA ASP A 235 -6.94 -3.66 -15.29
C ASP A 235 -5.97 -4.86 -15.21
N ILE A 236 -6.23 -5.81 -14.29
CA ILE A 236 -5.47 -7.06 -14.21
C ILE A 236 -5.51 -7.82 -15.53
N LYS A 237 -6.70 -7.95 -16.14
CA LYS A 237 -6.85 -8.64 -17.43
C LYS A 237 -6.13 -7.92 -18.55
N LEU A 238 -6.13 -6.59 -18.55
CA LEU A 238 -5.41 -5.82 -19.54
C LEU A 238 -3.90 -6.13 -19.47
N LEU A 239 -3.32 -6.19 -18.27
CA LEU A 239 -1.92 -6.57 -18.07
C LEU A 239 -1.61 -8.03 -18.42
N LEU A 240 -2.59 -8.94 -18.32
CA LEU A 240 -2.43 -10.33 -18.78
C LEU A 240 -2.37 -10.45 -20.32
N GLU A 241 -2.93 -9.48 -21.04
CA GLU A 241 -2.98 -9.46 -22.51
C GLU A 241 -1.74 -8.82 -23.16
N GLU A 242 -0.91 -8.11 -22.39
CA GLU A 242 0.36 -7.52 -22.81
C GLU A 242 1.48 -8.57 -22.95
#